data_AF-A0A9W9G8L0-F1
#
_entry.id   AF-A0A9W9G8L0-F1
#
_cell.length_a   1.000
_cell.length_b   1.000
_cell.length_c   1.000
_cell.angle_alpha   90.00
_cell.angle_beta   90.00
_cell.angle_gamma   90.00
#
_symmetry.space_group_name_H-M   'P 1'
#
loop_
_entity.id
_entity.type
_entity.pdbx_description
1 polymer ?
#
loop_
_entity_poly.entity_id
_entity_poly.type
_entity_poly.pdbx_seq_one_letter_code
_entity_poly.pdbx_strand_id
1 'polypeptide(L)'
;MQNSVHEGGGYPDPHISGISHLLRLRGSEQATSKYTRYLIGWTITQIVSYFLLSCPHAAQPLIIHFAPEQHIQAIGTNQFQYVKIPRYIEAMPNPDCVLRAGILNSMISQFCESASDAWSLPTHSSPGSESAKEAAFQTLLKRVPYLMKEIEIWNASIPPHWKRQYHLDSNILVPGSAPPSPDPWTITFLAITHSAQIVFYSHVLTCCDEVQIYDPEFSMSNFPGSMVEFCESIEDRIAILLETICYSVSSTIGFLDLNGAFQPMPTAKFANSNTLLWPMWTVVTCPFASRDQITLCRSALGFIGQAMGHKLAFSLSTQAPRLVNTGGG
;
A
#
# COMPACT_ATOMS: atom_id res chain seq x y z
N MET A 1 -7.40 56.80 -13.53
CA MET A 1 -7.51 56.06 -12.27
C MET A 1 -7.03 54.63 -12.51
N GLN A 2 -5.79 54.36 -12.12
CA GLN A 2 -5.20 53.02 -12.05
C GLN A 2 -5.28 52.58 -10.59
N ASN A 3 -5.85 51.40 -10.31
CA ASN A 3 -5.81 50.79 -8.99
C ASN A 3 -4.81 49.63 -9.02
N SER A 4 -3.74 49.80 -8.24
CA SER A 4 -2.75 48.79 -7.88
C SER A 4 -3.33 47.82 -6.85
N VAL A 5 -3.21 46.52 -7.12
CA VAL A 5 -3.51 45.45 -6.16
C VAL A 5 -2.26 45.22 -5.31
N HIS A 6 -2.42 45.37 -3.99
CA HIS A 6 -1.42 45.04 -2.99
C HIS A 6 -1.28 43.51 -2.91
N GLU A 7 -0.13 42.97 -3.33
CA GLU A 7 0.28 41.60 -3.03
C GLU A 7 0.67 41.51 -1.55
N GLY A 8 -0.07 40.72 -0.78
CA GLY A 8 0.25 40.39 0.60
C GLY A 8 1.37 39.36 0.67
N GLY A 9 2.56 39.80 1.10
CA GLY A 9 3.71 38.95 1.36
C GLY A 9 3.51 38.06 2.59
N GLY A 10 3.35 36.76 2.36
CA GLY A 10 3.58 35.72 3.36
C GLY A 10 4.99 35.16 3.20
N TYR A 11 5.80 35.18 4.26
CA TYR A 11 7.10 34.51 4.25
C TYR A 11 6.91 33.02 3.94
N PRO A 12 7.61 32.45 2.94
CA PRO A 12 7.51 31.04 2.65
C PRO A 12 8.06 30.22 3.82
N ASP A 13 7.27 29.25 4.27
CA ASP A 13 7.63 28.28 5.30
C ASP A 13 9.02 27.67 4.99
N PRO A 14 9.99 27.73 5.93
CA PRO A 14 11.34 27.20 5.73
C PRO A 14 11.35 25.70 5.39
N HIS A 15 10.32 24.93 5.75
CA HIS A 15 10.18 23.51 5.43
C HIS A 15 9.76 23.27 3.97
N ILE A 16 8.95 24.15 3.38
CA ILE A 16 8.56 24.10 1.96
C ILE A 16 9.74 24.49 1.08
N SER A 17 10.49 25.50 1.51
CA SER A 17 11.78 25.84 0.90
C SER A 17 12.72 24.64 0.97
N GLY A 18 12.83 23.95 2.12
CA GLY A 18 13.63 22.75 2.30
C GLY A 18 13.25 21.59 1.36
N ILE A 19 11.96 21.23 1.26
CA ILE A 19 11.50 20.15 0.36
C ILE A 19 11.67 20.52 -1.11
N SER A 20 11.37 21.76 -1.48
CA SER A 20 11.58 22.26 -2.85
C SER A 20 13.06 22.35 -3.21
N HIS A 21 13.92 22.68 -2.24
CA HIS A 21 15.36 22.70 -2.37
C HIS A 21 15.91 21.26 -2.53
N LEU A 22 15.42 20.30 -1.75
CA LEU A 22 15.75 18.87 -1.89
C LEU A 22 15.30 18.29 -3.25
N LEU A 23 14.14 18.68 -3.75
CA LEU A 23 13.67 18.30 -5.08
C LEU A 23 14.43 19.00 -6.22
N ARG A 24 14.94 20.23 -6.01
CA ARG A 24 15.79 20.96 -6.97
C ARG A 24 17.25 20.49 -6.95
N LEU A 25 17.73 19.93 -5.83
CA LEU A 25 19.03 19.27 -5.72
C LEU A 25 19.10 17.93 -6.47
N ARG A 26 17.97 17.43 -7.03
CA ARG A 26 17.87 16.17 -7.81
C ARG A 26 18.75 16.08 -9.07
N GLY A 27 19.47 17.13 -9.43
CA GLY A 27 20.33 17.15 -10.63
C GLY A 27 21.83 17.08 -10.36
N SER A 28 22.29 17.22 -9.11
CA SER A 28 23.72 17.29 -8.80
C SER A 28 24.08 16.38 -7.63
N GLU A 29 24.74 15.26 -7.97
CA GLU A 29 25.47 14.36 -7.07
C GLU A 29 24.70 13.59 -5.99
N GLN A 30 23.65 12.83 -6.32
CA GLN A 30 23.00 11.98 -5.29
C GLN A 30 22.62 10.57 -5.73
N ALA A 31 23.62 9.68 -5.70
CA ALA A 31 23.45 8.23 -5.47
C ALA A 31 24.36 7.69 -4.34
N THR A 32 25.13 8.54 -3.65
CA THR A 32 26.28 8.09 -2.83
C THR A 32 26.02 8.07 -1.32
N SER A 33 25.19 8.97 -0.76
CA SER A 33 24.99 9.07 0.69
C SER A 33 23.73 8.34 1.20
N LYS A 34 23.90 7.54 2.27
CA LYS A 34 22.80 6.82 2.97
C LYS A 34 21.74 7.78 3.52
N TYR A 35 22.16 8.92 4.06
CA TYR A 35 21.28 9.95 4.63
C TYR A 35 20.37 10.57 3.58
N THR A 36 20.92 10.92 2.41
CA THR A 36 20.16 11.44 1.28
C THR A 36 19.07 10.49 0.82
N ARG A 37 19.36 9.18 0.73
CA ARG A 37 18.36 8.19 0.31
C ARG A 37 17.23 8.05 1.33
N TYR A 38 17.53 8.11 2.63
CA TYR A 38 16.49 8.16 3.65
C TYR A 38 15.68 9.45 3.59
N LEU A 39 16.32 10.59 3.34
CA LEU A 39 15.64 11.88 3.25
C LEU A 39 14.74 11.93 2.01
N ILE A 40 15.20 11.46 0.85
CA ILE A 40 14.40 11.36 -0.37
C ILE A 40 13.31 10.30 -0.22
N GLY A 41 13.59 9.13 0.36
CA GLY A 41 12.60 8.10 0.63
C GLY A 41 11.53 8.57 1.62
N TRP A 42 11.93 9.29 2.67
CA TRP A 42 11.03 9.96 3.59
C TRP A 42 10.24 11.05 2.86
N THR A 43 10.89 11.95 2.11
CA THR A 43 10.23 13.01 1.34
C THR A 43 9.29 12.47 0.26
N ILE A 44 9.59 11.35 -0.40
CA ILE A 44 8.66 10.67 -1.32
C ILE A 44 7.52 10.04 -0.54
N THR A 45 7.79 9.39 0.59
CA THR A 45 6.76 8.88 1.51
C THR A 45 5.86 10.03 2.00
N GLN A 46 6.40 11.22 2.25
CA GLN A 46 5.69 12.43 2.66
C GLN A 46 4.95 13.12 1.49
N ILE A 47 5.54 13.19 0.30
CA ILE A 47 4.94 13.82 -0.90
C ILE A 47 3.81 12.98 -1.47
N VAL A 48 3.99 11.65 -1.47
CA VAL A 48 2.92 10.69 -1.72
C VAL A 48 1.84 10.99 -0.67
N SER A 49 2.13 10.93 0.64
CA SER A 49 1.14 11.24 1.70
C SER A 49 0.46 12.63 1.66
N TYR A 50 1.08 13.66 1.06
CA TYR A 50 0.58 15.05 1.01
C TYR A 50 -0.50 15.30 -0.05
N PHE A 51 -0.53 14.54 -1.15
CA PHE A 51 -1.26 14.94 -2.35
C PHE A 51 -2.79 14.72 -2.28
N LEU A 52 -3.34 14.30 -1.14
CA LEU A 52 -4.65 13.63 -1.06
C LEU A 52 -5.73 14.26 -0.19
N LEU A 53 -5.47 15.36 0.51
CA LEU A 53 -6.42 15.88 1.50
C LEU A 53 -7.32 17.03 1.03
N SER A 54 -7.59 17.17 -0.27
CA SER A 54 -8.53 18.20 -0.73
C SER A 54 -9.94 17.61 -0.92
N CYS A 55 -10.76 17.71 0.13
CA CYS A 55 -12.23 17.61 0.02
C CYS A 55 -12.84 18.95 -0.45
N PRO A 56 -14.02 18.94 -1.11
CA PRO A 56 -14.56 20.10 -1.80
C PRO A 56 -15.46 20.99 -0.93
N HIS A 57 -15.46 22.29 -1.26
CA HIS A 57 -16.39 23.35 -0.87
C HIS A 57 -16.38 23.84 0.59
N ALA A 58 -15.44 24.75 0.90
CA ALA A 58 -15.74 26.19 1.11
C ALA A 58 -14.45 26.95 1.48
N ALA A 59 -14.17 28.02 0.72
CA ALA A 59 -13.23 29.12 1.00
C ALA A 59 -11.72 28.83 1.24
N GLN A 60 -10.87 29.42 0.40
CA GLN A 60 -9.47 29.77 0.70
C GLN A 60 -9.40 30.97 1.68
N PRO A 61 -8.22 31.38 2.23
CA PRO A 61 -6.87 30.79 2.24
C PRO A 61 -6.30 30.65 3.68
N LEU A 62 -5.05 30.22 3.80
CA LEU A 62 -4.29 29.91 5.03
C LEU A 62 -4.73 28.63 5.73
N ILE A 63 -3.81 27.66 5.81
CA ILE A 63 -3.40 26.90 7.00
C ILE A 63 -2.52 25.75 6.48
N ILE A 64 -1.20 25.95 6.58
CA ILE A 64 -0.19 24.91 6.49
C ILE A 64 -0.10 24.32 7.89
N HIS A 65 -0.55 23.08 8.13
CA HIS A 65 -0.15 22.28 9.30
C HIS A 65 -0.59 20.80 9.17
N PHE A 66 0.42 19.90 9.17
CA PHE A 66 0.44 18.46 9.53
C PHE A 66 -0.54 17.45 8.87
N ALA A 67 -0.03 16.36 8.25
CA ALA A 67 -0.34 14.94 8.59
C ALA A 67 0.14 13.92 7.51
N PRO A 68 0.58 12.68 7.88
CA PRO A 68 1.30 11.73 7.00
C PRO A 68 0.64 10.33 6.77
N GLU A 69 -0.68 10.19 6.60
CA GLU A 69 -1.36 8.85 6.71
C GLU A 69 -2.24 8.41 5.51
N GLN A 70 -2.32 9.17 4.41
CA GLN A 70 -3.57 9.19 3.64
C GLN A 70 -3.70 8.23 2.46
N HIS A 71 -2.59 7.86 1.82
CA HIS A 71 -2.62 6.97 0.64
C HIS A 71 -3.04 5.54 1.02
N ILE A 72 -2.58 5.06 2.18
CA ILE A 72 -2.82 3.71 2.64
C ILE A 72 -4.05 3.66 3.56
N GLN A 73 -4.36 4.76 4.26
CA GLN A 73 -5.69 4.95 4.85
C GLN A 73 -6.75 4.85 3.76
N ALA A 74 -6.61 5.56 2.64
CA ALA A 74 -7.52 5.46 1.50
C ALA A 74 -7.72 4.02 1.02
N ILE A 75 -6.66 3.23 0.93
CA ILE A 75 -6.76 1.81 0.52
C ILE A 75 -7.39 0.95 1.64
N GLY A 76 -7.04 1.19 2.91
CA GLY A 76 -7.55 0.46 4.07
C GLY A 76 -8.96 0.87 4.53
N THR A 77 -9.47 2.02 4.07
CA THR A 77 -10.80 2.56 4.36
C THR A 77 -11.70 2.66 3.12
N ASN A 78 -11.25 2.15 1.98
CA ASN A 78 -11.94 2.19 0.68
C ASN A 78 -12.24 3.61 0.14
N GLN A 79 -11.34 4.57 0.35
CA GLN A 79 -11.40 5.96 -0.11
C GLN A 79 -10.37 6.27 -1.20
N PHE A 80 -10.42 5.55 -2.33
CA PHE A 80 -9.39 5.55 -3.38
C PHE A 80 -9.27 6.82 -4.25
N GLN A 81 -10.23 7.75 -4.16
CA GLN A 81 -10.34 8.96 -4.99
C GLN A 81 -9.14 9.90 -4.91
N TYR A 82 -8.33 9.71 -3.89
CA TYR A 82 -7.17 10.50 -3.60
C TYR A 82 -5.95 9.62 -3.79
N VAL A 83 -5.58 9.04 -4.93
CA VAL A 83 -4.23 8.41 -5.05
C VAL A 83 -3.68 8.61 -6.45
N LYS A 84 -3.76 9.83 -6.98
CA LYS A 84 -3.25 10.16 -8.32
C LYS A 84 -1.92 10.87 -8.20
N ILE A 85 -0.86 10.17 -8.55
CA ILE A 85 0.47 10.75 -8.67
C ILE A 85 0.48 11.74 -9.84
N PRO A 86 1.16 12.89 -9.73
CA PRO A 86 1.28 13.83 -10.85
C PRO A 86 1.83 13.16 -12.12
N ARG A 87 1.24 13.46 -13.28
CA ARG A 87 1.60 12.87 -14.58
C ARG A 87 3.10 12.94 -14.92
N TYR A 88 3.80 13.98 -14.49
CA TYR A 88 5.24 14.12 -14.74
C TYR A 88 6.10 13.09 -13.98
N ILE A 89 5.60 12.58 -12.86
CA ILE A 89 6.24 11.50 -12.10
C ILE A 89 5.92 10.15 -12.75
N GLU A 90 4.66 9.95 -13.17
CA GLU A 90 4.24 8.73 -13.89
C GLU A 90 5.02 8.54 -15.20
N ALA A 91 5.32 9.64 -15.90
CA ALA A 91 6.06 9.63 -17.16
C ALA A 91 7.60 9.67 -17.00
N MET A 92 8.13 9.51 -15.78
CA MET A 92 9.58 9.60 -15.56
C MET A 92 10.31 8.43 -16.23
N PRO A 93 11.35 8.68 -17.05
CA PRO A 93 12.15 7.60 -17.63
C PRO A 93 13.00 6.94 -16.53
N ASN A 94 12.99 5.61 -16.48
CA ASN A 94 13.80 4.79 -15.56
C ASN A 94 13.66 5.16 -14.07
N PRO A 95 12.45 5.10 -13.49
CA PRO A 95 12.26 5.38 -12.07
C PRO A 95 13.03 4.34 -11.22
N ASP A 96 13.64 4.79 -10.12
CA ASP A 96 14.22 3.88 -9.13
C ASP A 96 13.13 3.02 -8.45
N CYS A 97 13.54 2.00 -7.69
CA CYS A 97 12.60 1.06 -7.07
C CYS A 97 11.61 1.73 -6.08
N VAL A 98 12.00 2.84 -5.44
CA VAL A 98 11.15 3.57 -4.50
C VAL A 98 10.09 4.34 -5.26
N LEU A 99 10.50 5.06 -6.31
CA LEU A 99 9.56 5.81 -7.14
C LEU A 99 8.62 4.88 -7.92
N ARG A 100 9.14 3.75 -8.41
CA ARG A 100 8.35 2.73 -9.08
C ARG A 100 7.32 2.11 -8.14
N ALA A 101 7.63 1.96 -6.85
CA ALA A 101 6.64 1.53 -5.84
C ALA A 101 5.49 2.52 -5.73
N GLY A 102 5.78 3.83 -5.74
CA GLY A 102 4.77 4.88 -5.74
C GLY A 102 3.85 4.79 -6.96
N ILE A 103 4.43 4.71 -8.16
CA ILE A 103 3.69 4.55 -9.42
C ILE A 103 2.80 3.31 -9.38
N LEU A 104 3.35 2.17 -8.97
CA LEU A 104 2.61 0.92 -8.83
C LEU A 104 1.42 1.06 -7.86
N ASN A 105 1.64 1.66 -6.69
CA ASN A 105 0.57 1.87 -5.71
C ASN A 105 -0.53 2.81 -6.24
N SER A 106 -0.18 3.82 -7.04
CA SER A 106 -1.16 4.68 -7.74
C SER A 106 -2.02 3.85 -8.70
N MET A 107 -1.40 2.98 -9.50
CA MET A 107 -2.10 2.12 -10.45
C MET A 107 -3.03 1.12 -9.75
N ILE A 108 -2.56 0.51 -8.66
CA ILE A 108 -3.35 -0.38 -7.81
C ILE A 108 -4.56 0.36 -7.24
N SER A 109 -4.36 1.58 -6.71
CA SER A 109 -5.46 2.35 -6.16
C SER A 109 -6.51 2.70 -7.21
N GLN A 110 -6.10 3.10 -8.42
CA GLN A 110 -7.04 3.36 -9.52
C GLN A 110 -7.83 2.11 -9.93
N PHE A 111 -7.20 0.93 -9.88
CA PHE A 111 -7.89 -0.33 -10.09
C PHE A 111 -8.93 -0.59 -9.00
N CYS A 112 -8.56 -0.44 -7.72
CA CYS A 112 -9.48 -0.68 -6.59
C CYS A 112 -10.63 0.33 -6.55
N GLU A 113 -10.38 1.58 -6.94
CA GLU A 113 -11.41 2.61 -7.17
C GLU A 113 -12.39 2.15 -8.22
N SER A 114 -11.90 1.76 -9.39
CA SER A 114 -12.74 1.31 -10.51
C SER A 114 -13.53 0.04 -10.17
N ALA A 115 -12.94 -0.87 -9.37
CA ALA A 115 -13.64 -2.04 -8.85
C ALA A 115 -14.76 -1.62 -7.89
N SER A 116 -14.49 -0.74 -6.93
CA SER A 116 -15.50 -0.21 -6.00
C SER A 116 -16.64 0.50 -6.72
N ASP A 117 -16.33 1.27 -7.77
CA ASP A 117 -17.33 1.92 -8.62
C ASP A 117 -18.21 0.87 -9.33
N ALA A 118 -17.60 -0.19 -9.89
CA ALA A 118 -18.34 -1.30 -10.50
C ALA A 118 -19.27 -2.00 -9.50
N TRP A 119 -18.84 -2.16 -8.25
CA TRP A 119 -19.67 -2.70 -7.16
C TRP A 119 -20.85 -1.81 -6.79
N SER A 120 -20.69 -0.50 -6.90
CA SER A 120 -21.74 0.47 -6.58
C SER A 120 -22.83 0.60 -7.64
N LEU A 121 -22.65 -0.05 -8.81
CA LEU A 121 -23.66 -0.03 -9.87
C LEU A 121 -24.96 -0.70 -9.40
N PRO A 122 -26.13 -0.09 -9.63
CA PRO A 122 -27.40 -0.64 -9.18
C PRO A 122 -27.70 -2.00 -9.84
N THR A 123 -28.03 -3.01 -9.04
CA THR A 123 -28.55 -4.32 -9.49
C THR A 123 -30.06 -4.31 -9.77
N HIS A 124 -30.69 -3.13 -9.82
CA HIS A 124 -32.14 -3.03 -9.92
C HIS A 124 -32.67 -3.43 -11.29
N SER A 125 -33.27 -4.64 -11.36
CA SER A 125 -34.44 -5.13 -12.13
C SER A 125 -34.62 -4.74 -13.61
N SER A 126 -33.69 -4.01 -14.20
CA SER A 126 -33.67 -3.64 -15.60
C SER A 126 -32.64 -4.51 -16.32
N PRO A 127 -33.00 -5.22 -17.39
CA PRO A 127 -32.10 -6.11 -18.13
C PRO A 127 -30.79 -5.47 -18.59
N GLY A 128 -30.74 -4.13 -18.69
CA GLY A 128 -29.53 -3.39 -19.07
C GLY A 128 -28.52 -3.14 -17.94
N SER A 129 -28.92 -3.30 -16.67
CA SER A 129 -28.06 -2.99 -15.51
C SER A 129 -27.07 -4.11 -15.17
N GLU A 130 -27.50 -5.37 -15.27
CA GLU A 130 -26.65 -6.55 -15.06
C GLU A 130 -25.55 -6.63 -16.12
N SER A 131 -25.89 -6.37 -17.38
CA SER A 131 -24.93 -6.31 -18.48
C SER A 131 -23.87 -5.21 -18.30
N ALA A 132 -24.22 -4.09 -17.67
CA ALA A 132 -23.26 -3.01 -17.39
C ALA A 132 -22.27 -3.38 -16.28
N LYS A 133 -22.74 -4.06 -15.22
CA LYS A 133 -21.90 -4.53 -14.11
C LYS A 133 -20.93 -5.62 -14.59
N GLU A 134 -21.42 -6.58 -15.36
CA GLU A 134 -20.62 -7.63 -16.01
C GLU A 134 -19.53 -7.01 -16.90
N ALA A 135 -19.92 -6.09 -17.80
CA ALA A 135 -18.97 -5.42 -18.69
C ALA A 135 -17.89 -4.63 -17.92
N ALA A 136 -18.25 -4.02 -16.78
CA ALA A 136 -17.30 -3.33 -15.92
C ALA A 136 -16.27 -4.29 -15.32
N PHE A 137 -16.70 -5.43 -14.75
CA PHE A 137 -15.78 -6.41 -14.19
C PHE A 137 -14.91 -7.08 -15.26
N GLN A 138 -15.46 -7.45 -16.41
CA GLN A 138 -14.65 -7.97 -17.52
C GLN A 138 -13.59 -6.95 -17.98
N THR A 139 -13.93 -5.66 -18.01
CA THR A 139 -12.98 -4.59 -18.33
C THR A 139 -11.88 -4.47 -17.28
N LEU A 140 -12.22 -4.63 -15.99
CA LEU A 140 -11.25 -4.66 -14.91
C LEU A 140 -10.31 -5.86 -15.03
N LEU A 141 -10.85 -7.06 -15.20
CA LEU A 141 -10.06 -8.29 -15.33
C LEU A 141 -9.11 -8.22 -16.53
N LYS A 142 -9.50 -7.59 -17.65
CA LYS A 142 -8.59 -7.34 -18.79
C LYS A 142 -7.39 -6.46 -18.45
N ARG A 143 -7.44 -5.65 -17.38
CA ARG A 143 -6.31 -4.81 -16.90
C ARG A 143 -5.36 -5.57 -15.97
N VAL A 144 -5.78 -6.70 -15.41
CA VAL A 144 -5.01 -7.46 -14.40
C VAL A 144 -3.66 -7.93 -14.94
N PRO A 145 -3.53 -8.53 -16.14
CA PRO A 145 -2.24 -8.96 -16.67
C PRO A 145 -1.22 -7.83 -16.76
N TYR A 146 -1.66 -6.61 -17.08
CA TYR A 146 -0.80 -5.44 -17.13
C TYR A 146 -0.31 -5.02 -15.74
N LEU A 147 -1.19 -4.97 -14.75
CA LEU A 147 -0.82 -4.66 -13.36
C LEU A 147 0.12 -5.71 -12.77
N MET A 148 -0.15 -7.00 -13.03
CA MET A 148 0.75 -8.08 -12.60
C MET A 148 2.14 -7.93 -13.21
N LYS A 149 2.24 -7.56 -14.49
CA LYS A 149 3.52 -7.27 -15.13
C LYS A 149 4.23 -6.08 -14.48
N GLU A 150 3.53 -5.01 -14.12
CA GLU A 150 4.16 -3.88 -13.40
C GLU A 150 4.63 -4.27 -11.99
N ILE A 151 3.90 -5.16 -11.29
CA ILE A 151 4.36 -5.76 -10.03
C ILE A 151 5.67 -6.52 -10.24
N GLU A 152 5.76 -7.33 -11.29
CA GLU A 152 6.97 -8.09 -11.62
C GLU A 152 8.14 -7.17 -11.98
N ILE A 153 7.92 -6.13 -12.77
CA ILE A 153 8.95 -5.14 -13.10
C ILE A 153 9.41 -4.41 -11.83
N TRP A 154 8.50 -4.01 -10.95
CA TRP A 154 8.84 -3.42 -9.67
C TRP A 154 9.67 -4.39 -8.83
N ASN A 155 9.23 -5.64 -8.67
CA ASN A 155 9.97 -6.64 -7.92
C ASN A 155 11.37 -6.88 -8.51
N ALA A 156 11.51 -6.95 -9.83
CA ALA A 156 12.80 -7.06 -10.51
C ALA A 156 13.71 -5.84 -10.26
N SER A 157 13.14 -4.64 -10.08
CA SER A 157 13.88 -3.42 -9.79
C SER A 157 14.41 -3.33 -8.34
N ILE A 158 13.90 -4.15 -7.41
CA ILE A 158 14.33 -4.11 -6.01
C ILE A 158 15.80 -4.57 -5.91
N PRO A 159 16.68 -3.78 -5.26
CA PRO A 159 18.08 -4.15 -5.09
C PRO A 159 18.23 -5.51 -4.39
N PRO A 160 19.18 -6.38 -4.82
CA PRO A 160 19.36 -7.71 -4.21
C PRO A 160 19.61 -7.68 -2.70
N HIS A 161 20.27 -6.63 -2.19
CA HIS A 161 20.51 -6.45 -0.76
C HIS A 161 19.26 -6.05 0.04
N TRP A 162 18.19 -5.58 -0.61
CA TRP A 162 16.88 -5.38 0.02
C TRP A 162 16.08 -6.68 0.01
N LYS A 163 16.11 -7.42 -1.10
CA LYS A 163 15.46 -8.75 -1.21
C LYS A 163 15.90 -9.70 -0.11
N ARG A 164 17.21 -9.74 0.17
CA ARG A 164 17.79 -10.54 1.27
C ARG A 164 17.24 -10.22 2.66
N GLN A 165 16.55 -9.09 2.86
CA GLN A 165 16.02 -8.73 4.17
C GLN A 165 14.69 -9.43 4.50
N TYR A 166 13.98 -9.95 3.49
CA TYR A 166 12.68 -10.59 3.67
C TYR A 166 12.56 -11.96 2.97
N HIS A 167 13.63 -12.46 2.37
CA HIS A 167 13.70 -13.86 1.96
C HIS A 167 13.73 -14.75 3.20
N LEU A 168 12.62 -15.45 3.44
CA LEU A 168 12.47 -16.49 4.45
C LEU A 168 13.31 -17.74 4.13
N ASP A 169 13.71 -17.90 2.86
CA ASP A 169 14.56 -19.00 2.41
C ASP A 169 16.00 -18.84 2.89
N SER A 170 16.28 -19.57 3.98
CA SER A 170 17.60 -19.76 4.58
C SER A 170 18.62 -20.43 3.64
N ASN A 171 18.18 -20.93 2.48
CA ASN A 171 18.98 -21.71 1.54
C ASN A 171 19.81 -20.88 0.54
N ILE A 172 19.61 -19.55 0.47
CA ILE A 172 20.40 -18.65 -0.41
C ILE A 172 21.57 -18.00 0.37
N LEU A 173 21.73 -18.32 1.66
CA LEU A 173 22.87 -17.85 2.43
C LEU A 173 24.12 -18.65 2.02
N VAL A 174 25.09 -17.94 1.44
CA VAL A 174 26.45 -18.46 1.29
C VAL A 174 26.91 -18.96 2.66
N PRO A 175 27.39 -20.22 2.79
CA PRO A 175 27.86 -20.76 4.06
C PRO A 175 28.95 -19.83 4.63
N GLY A 176 28.67 -19.22 5.79
CA GLY A 176 29.61 -18.34 6.51
C GLY A 176 29.30 -16.83 6.47
N SER A 177 28.27 -16.38 5.76
CA SER A 177 27.80 -14.99 5.92
C SER A 177 26.70 -14.91 6.98
N ALA A 178 26.93 -14.14 8.05
CA ALA A 178 25.87 -13.83 9.00
C ALA A 178 24.70 -13.18 8.24
N PRO A 179 23.43 -13.56 8.53
CA PRO A 179 22.29 -12.90 7.92
C PRO A 179 22.41 -11.39 8.19
N PRO A 180 22.25 -10.54 7.17
CA PRO A 180 22.35 -9.10 7.37
C PRO A 180 21.30 -8.70 8.42
N SER A 181 21.70 -7.92 9.42
CA SER A 181 20.76 -7.35 10.38
C SER A 181 19.65 -6.64 9.59
N PRO A 182 18.37 -6.98 9.78
CA PRO A 182 17.29 -6.39 9.01
C PRO A 182 17.34 -4.87 9.15
N ASP A 183 17.31 -4.14 8.04
CA ASP A 183 17.22 -2.68 8.05
C ASP A 183 15.74 -2.32 8.22
N PRO A 184 15.32 -1.81 9.40
CA PRO A 184 13.90 -1.64 9.70
C PRO A 184 13.18 -0.77 8.68
N TRP A 185 13.86 0.25 8.14
CA TRP A 185 13.27 1.14 7.15
C TRP A 185 12.96 0.41 5.84
N THR A 186 13.90 -0.40 5.33
CA THR A 186 13.70 -1.15 4.09
C THR A 186 12.55 -2.15 4.22
N ILE A 187 12.51 -2.94 5.29
CA ILE A 187 11.46 -3.96 5.47
C ILE A 187 10.07 -3.36 5.74
N THR A 188 10.00 -2.22 6.44
CA THR A 188 8.74 -1.50 6.66
C THR A 188 8.26 -0.80 5.38
N PHE A 189 9.18 -0.24 4.58
CA PHE A 189 8.87 0.30 3.26
C PHE A 189 8.30 -0.76 2.31
N LEU A 190 8.93 -1.93 2.23
CA LEU A 190 8.47 -3.00 1.37
C LEU A 190 7.12 -3.56 1.81
N ALA A 191 6.91 -3.69 3.13
CA ALA A 191 5.62 -4.11 3.68
C ALA A 191 4.46 -3.20 3.24
N ILE A 192 4.70 -1.90 3.04
CA ILE A 192 3.70 -0.99 2.46
C ILE A 192 3.31 -1.43 1.06
N THR A 193 4.26 -1.61 0.16
CA THR A 193 3.95 -2.00 -1.23
C THR A 193 3.33 -3.40 -1.30
N HIS A 194 3.78 -4.33 -0.46
CA HIS A 194 3.17 -5.66 -0.34
C HIS A 194 1.73 -5.59 0.16
N SER A 195 1.41 -4.68 1.09
CA SER A 195 0.03 -4.49 1.57
C SER A 195 -0.89 -4.01 0.44
N ALA A 196 -0.43 -3.10 -0.41
CA ALA A 196 -1.19 -2.67 -1.59
C ALA A 196 -1.43 -3.82 -2.58
N GLN A 197 -0.44 -4.68 -2.78
CA GLN A 197 -0.59 -5.88 -3.62
C GLN A 197 -1.61 -6.87 -3.06
N ILE A 198 -1.64 -7.12 -1.75
CA ILE A 198 -2.66 -7.97 -1.13
C ILE A 198 -4.06 -7.42 -1.40
N VAL A 199 -4.26 -6.11 -1.26
CA VAL A 199 -5.56 -5.48 -1.53
C VAL A 199 -5.93 -5.58 -3.01
N PHE A 200 -4.98 -5.35 -3.92
CA PHE A 200 -5.18 -5.56 -5.35
C PHE A 200 -5.62 -6.99 -5.65
N TYR A 201 -4.86 -7.99 -5.18
CA TYR A 201 -5.15 -9.40 -5.41
C TYR A 201 -6.49 -9.83 -4.81
N SER A 202 -6.83 -9.31 -3.63
CA SER A 202 -8.15 -9.55 -3.01
C SER A 202 -9.28 -9.03 -3.91
N HIS A 203 -9.15 -7.81 -4.46
CA HIS A 203 -10.15 -7.28 -5.40
C HIS A 203 -10.20 -8.07 -6.72
N VAL A 204 -9.07 -8.57 -7.20
CA VAL A 204 -9.03 -9.44 -8.39
C VAL A 204 -9.84 -10.70 -8.15
N LEU A 205 -9.63 -11.39 -7.03
CA LEU A 205 -10.39 -12.58 -6.66
C LEU A 205 -11.89 -12.29 -6.57
N THR A 206 -12.28 -11.18 -5.92
CA THR A 206 -13.72 -10.80 -5.88
C THR A 206 -14.28 -10.49 -7.26
N CYS A 207 -13.50 -9.88 -8.17
CA CYS A 207 -13.95 -9.66 -9.56
C CYS A 207 -14.08 -10.98 -10.33
N CYS A 208 -13.20 -11.95 -10.08
CA CYS A 208 -13.28 -13.29 -10.67
C CYS A 208 -14.55 -14.01 -10.22
N ASP A 209 -14.86 -13.98 -8.92
CA ASP A 209 -16.08 -14.58 -8.35
C ASP A 209 -17.34 -14.00 -9.02
N GLU A 210 -17.42 -12.67 -9.18
CA GLU A 210 -18.57 -12.04 -9.84
C GLU A 210 -18.70 -12.42 -11.30
N VAL A 211 -17.60 -12.39 -12.06
CA VAL A 211 -17.67 -12.70 -13.48
C VAL A 211 -18.08 -14.14 -13.70
N GLN A 212 -17.63 -15.09 -12.86
CA GLN A 212 -18.05 -16.48 -12.95
C GLN A 212 -19.54 -16.70 -12.70
N ILE A 213 -20.21 -15.81 -11.95
CA ILE A 213 -21.67 -15.86 -11.77
C ILE A 213 -22.40 -15.58 -13.10
N TYR A 214 -21.87 -14.67 -13.92
CA TYR A 214 -22.48 -14.23 -15.18
C TYR A 214 -21.99 -15.00 -16.40
N ASP A 215 -20.70 -15.31 -16.45
CA ASP A 215 -20.00 -15.99 -17.55
C ASP A 215 -19.07 -17.09 -16.98
N PRO A 216 -19.59 -18.31 -16.76
CA PRO A 216 -18.80 -19.43 -16.25
C PRO A 216 -17.68 -19.89 -17.21
N GLU A 217 -17.76 -19.53 -18.49
CA GLU A 217 -16.75 -19.85 -19.50
C GLU A 217 -15.70 -18.74 -19.66
N PHE A 218 -15.82 -17.65 -18.89
CA PHE A 218 -14.88 -16.55 -18.93
C PHE A 218 -13.45 -17.03 -18.66
N SER A 219 -12.54 -16.62 -19.55
CA SER A 219 -11.11 -16.94 -19.46
C SER A 219 -10.27 -15.68 -19.41
N MET A 220 -9.22 -15.72 -18.59
CA MET A 220 -8.25 -14.64 -18.49
C MET A 220 -7.37 -14.61 -19.73
N SER A 221 -7.44 -13.52 -20.49
CA SER A 221 -6.56 -13.35 -21.64
C SER A 221 -5.09 -13.35 -21.18
N ASN A 222 -4.27 -14.16 -21.86
CA ASN A 222 -2.85 -14.38 -21.57
C ASN A 222 -2.53 -15.21 -20.31
N PHE A 223 -3.52 -15.84 -19.68
CA PHE A 223 -3.26 -16.91 -18.72
C PHE A 223 -3.47 -18.27 -19.41
N PRO A 224 -2.45 -19.14 -19.46
CA PRO A 224 -2.56 -20.42 -20.18
C PRO A 224 -3.41 -21.48 -19.46
N GLY A 225 -3.72 -21.26 -18.19
CA GLY A 225 -4.49 -22.18 -17.35
C GLY A 225 -5.98 -21.83 -17.23
N SER A 226 -6.69 -22.61 -16.44
CA SER A 226 -8.09 -22.37 -16.08
C SER A 226 -8.22 -21.16 -15.13
N MET A 227 -9.44 -20.63 -14.99
CA MET A 227 -9.69 -19.57 -14.01
C MET A 227 -9.47 -20.03 -12.56
N VAL A 228 -9.68 -21.32 -12.27
CA VAL A 228 -9.39 -21.91 -10.95
C VAL A 228 -7.89 -21.85 -10.66
N GLU A 229 -7.06 -22.33 -11.60
CA GLU A 229 -5.60 -22.26 -11.48
C GLU A 229 -5.09 -20.82 -11.39
N PHE A 230 -5.75 -19.88 -12.07
CA PHE A 230 -5.46 -18.46 -11.94
C PHE A 230 -5.72 -17.97 -10.51
N CYS A 231 -6.91 -18.24 -9.95
CA CYS A 231 -7.29 -17.82 -8.60
C CYS A 231 -6.36 -18.44 -7.54
N GLU A 232 -6.07 -19.74 -7.63
CA GLU A 232 -5.11 -20.43 -6.75
C GLU A 232 -3.73 -19.74 -6.79
N SER A 233 -3.24 -19.38 -7.98
CA SER A 233 -1.96 -18.67 -8.11
C SER A 233 -1.95 -17.27 -7.48
N ILE A 234 -3.11 -16.62 -7.39
CA ILE A 234 -3.28 -15.32 -6.74
C ILE A 234 -3.33 -15.49 -5.22
N GLU A 235 -4.01 -16.53 -4.72
CA GLU A 235 -4.04 -16.88 -3.30
C GLU A 235 -2.63 -17.22 -2.76
N ASP A 236 -1.85 -18.01 -3.51
CA ASP A 236 -0.46 -18.32 -3.19
C ASP A 236 0.40 -17.05 -3.04
N ARG A 237 0.20 -16.08 -3.94
CA ARG A 237 0.88 -14.79 -3.87
C ARG A 237 0.45 -13.98 -2.64
N ILE A 238 -0.83 -13.98 -2.28
CA ILE A 238 -1.32 -13.34 -1.07
C ILE A 238 -0.67 -13.97 0.17
N ALA A 239 -0.60 -15.30 0.23
CA ALA A 239 0.01 -16.02 1.37
C ALA A 239 1.47 -15.60 1.59
N ILE A 240 2.28 -15.56 0.53
CA ILE A 240 3.69 -15.13 0.59
C ILE A 240 3.81 -13.68 1.08
N LEU A 241 2.95 -12.78 0.61
CA LEU A 241 2.96 -11.38 1.00
C LEU A 241 2.55 -11.19 2.47
N LEU A 242 1.57 -11.96 2.95
CA LEU A 242 1.15 -11.97 4.35
C LEU A 242 2.28 -12.41 5.28
N GLU A 243 2.98 -13.50 4.93
CA GLU A 243 4.16 -13.96 5.66
C GLU A 243 5.24 -12.89 5.70
N THR A 244 5.49 -12.24 4.56
CA THR A 244 6.48 -11.16 4.45
C THR A 244 6.14 -9.97 5.38
N ILE A 245 4.88 -9.56 5.43
CA ILE A 245 4.44 -8.48 6.33
C ILE A 245 4.58 -8.91 7.80
N CYS A 246 4.18 -10.13 8.13
CA CYS A 246 4.28 -10.65 9.51
C CYS A 246 5.74 -10.78 9.96
N TYR A 247 6.65 -11.15 9.05
CA TYR A 247 8.08 -11.13 9.30
C TYR A 247 8.59 -9.69 9.56
N SER A 248 8.15 -8.71 8.76
CA SER A 248 8.49 -7.29 9.00
C SER A 248 8.01 -6.80 10.37
N VAL A 249 6.81 -7.20 10.81
CA VAL A 249 6.30 -6.89 12.16
C VAL A 249 7.16 -7.55 13.24
N SER A 250 7.45 -8.84 13.08
CA SER A 250 8.23 -9.63 14.05
C SER A 250 9.64 -9.10 14.25
N SER A 251 10.27 -8.65 13.17
CA SER A 251 11.65 -8.15 13.18
C SER A 251 11.79 -6.67 13.59
N THR A 252 10.70 -5.89 13.61
CA THR A 252 10.75 -4.45 13.92
C THR A 252 10.00 -4.04 15.18
N ILE A 253 8.88 -4.71 15.50
CA ILE A 253 7.97 -4.32 16.58
C ILE A 253 7.99 -5.34 17.70
N GLY A 254 7.82 -6.62 17.38
CA GLY A 254 7.64 -7.68 18.38
C GLY A 254 7.04 -8.94 17.78
N PHE A 255 7.15 -10.05 18.50
CA PHE A 255 6.74 -11.39 18.06
C PHE A 255 5.81 -12.03 19.10
N LEU A 256 5.13 -13.12 18.73
CA LEU A 256 4.38 -13.95 19.68
C LEU A 256 5.29 -15.02 20.28
N ASP A 257 5.29 -15.16 21.60
CA ASP A 257 5.96 -16.29 22.26
C ASP A 257 5.18 -17.61 22.11
N LEU A 258 5.72 -18.69 22.67
CA LEU A 258 5.12 -20.03 22.62
C LEU A 258 3.72 -20.10 23.28
N ASN A 259 3.38 -19.14 24.13
CA ASN A 259 2.08 -19.05 24.79
C ASN A 259 1.11 -18.13 24.01
N GLY A 260 1.53 -17.59 22.88
CA GLY A 260 0.78 -16.61 22.10
C GLY A 260 0.76 -15.21 22.73
N ALA A 261 1.62 -14.93 23.71
CA ALA A 261 1.75 -13.60 24.29
C ALA A 261 2.73 -12.74 23.47
N PHE A 262 2.35 -11.48 23.25
CA PHE A 262 3.16 -10.57 22.43
C PHE A 262 4.36 -10.03 23.22
N GLN A 263 5.54 -10.21 22.66
CA GLN A 263 6.82 -9.77 23.21
C GLN A 263 7.38 -8.63 22.34
N PRO A 264 7.39 -7.38 22.83
CA PRO A 264 7.91 -6.26 22.07
C PRO A 264 9.44 -6.34 21.93
N MET A 265 9.94 -5.94 20.77
CA MET A 265 11.38 -5.81 20.53
C MET A 265 11.93 -4.61 21.31
N PRO A 266 13.06 -4.75 22.03
CA PRO A 266 13.71 -3.63 22.72
C PRO A 266 14.10 -2.48 21.77
N THR A 267 14.30 -2.81 20.49
CA THR A 267 14.68 -1.86 19.43
C THR A 267 13.49 -1.28 18.68
N ALA A 268 12.25 -1.55 19.12
CA ALA A 268 11.06 -1.04 18.46
C ALA A 268 11.05 0.50 18.49
N LYS A 269 11.00 1.10 17.30
CA LYS A 269 10.96 2.56 17.14
C LYS A 269 9.58 2.98 16.66
N PHE A 270 9.08 4.08 17.22
CA PHE A 270 7.79 4.65 16.84
C PHE A 270 7.67 4.87 15.33
N ALA A 271 8.69 5.44 14.69
CA ALA A 271 8.66 5.73 13.25
C ALA A 271 8.40 4.47 12.40
N ASN A 272 9.13 3.38 12.65
CA ASN A 272 8.97 2.12 11.92
C ASN A 272 7.62 1.46 12.25
N SER A 273 7.21 1.53 13.51
CA SER A 273 5.94 0.99 13.98
C SER A 273 4.76 1.71 13.32
N ASN A 274 4.89 3.04 13.13
CA ASN A 274 3.91 3.85 12.43
C ASN A 274 3.79 3.47 10.94
N THR A 275 4.93 3.23 10.27
CA THR A 275 4.97 2.77 8.88
C THR A 275 4.25 1.43 8.68
N LEU A 276 4.20 0.58 9.71
CA LEU A 276 3.56 -0.73 9.67
C LEU A 276 2.08 -0.75 10.08
N LEU A 277 1.48 0.38 10.48
CA LEU A 277 0.07 0.40 10.91
C LEU A 277 -0.87 -0.21 9.86
N TRP A 278 -0.76 0.26 8.62
CA TRP A 278 -1.62 -0.19 7.55
C TRP A 278 -1.27 -1.58 7.02
N PRO A 279 0.00 -1.96 6.83
CA PRO A 279 0.37 -3.35 6.56
C PRO A 279 -0.22 -4.33 7.59
N MET A 280 -0.14 -4.01 8.88
CA MET A 280 -0.77 -4.83 9.93
C MET A 280 -2.30 -4.84 9.81
N TRP A 281 -2.92 -3.69 9.53
CA TRP A 281 -4.36 -3.63 9.31
C TRP A 281 -4.81 -4.49 8.13
N THR A 282 -4.07 -4.46 7.02
CA THR A 282 -4.30 -5.33 5.86
C THR A 282 -4.25 -6.81 6.25
N VAL A 283 -3.27 -7.24 7.06
CA VAL A 283 -3.24 -8.62 7.57
C VAL A 283 -4.47 -8.92 8.42
N VAL A 284 -4.88 -8.00 9.29
CA VAL A 284 -6.00 -8.18 10.22
C VAL A 284 -7.36 -8.28 9.52
N THR A 285 -7.52 -7.64 8.36
CA THR A 285 -8.77 -7.64 7.57
C THR A 285 -8.75 -8.58 6.38
N CYS A 286 -7.59 -9.17 6.04
CA CYS A 286 -7.46 -10.08 4.92
C CYS A 286 -8.11 -11.45 5.26
N PRO A 287 -9.04 -11.96 4.42
CA PRO A 287 -9.69 -13.24 4.67
C PRO A 287 -8.73 -14.44 4.53
N PHE A 288 -7.60 -14.26 3.83
CA PHE A 288 -6.58 -15.28 3.63
C PHE A 288 -5.55 -15.35 4.77
N ALA A 289 -5.62 -14.45 5.75
CA ALA A 289 -4.69 -14.44 6.88
C ALA A 289 -5.02 -15.52 7.90
N SER A 290 -3.99 -16.25 8.34
CA SER A 290 -4.11 -17.23 9.42
C SER A 290 -4.39 -16.55 10.76
N ARG A 291 -4.93 -17.32 11.71
CA ARG A 291 -5.24 -16.84 13.07
C ARG A 291 -4.01 -16.27 13.78
N ASP A 292 -2.84 -16.88 13.59
CA ASP A 292 -1.60 -16.45 14.23
C ASP A 292 -1.09 -15.14 13.64
N GLN A 293 -1.17 -14.97 12.32
CA GLN A 293 -0.84 -13.72 11.63
C GLN A 293 -1.76 -12.58 12.11
N ILE A 294 -3.07 -12.81 12.18
CA ILE A 294 -4.04 -11.84 12.71
C ILE A 294 -3.72 -11.49 14.17
N THR A 295 -3.42 -12.50 15.00
CA THR A 295 -3.12 -12.30 16.43
C THR A 295 -1.83 -11.48 16.61
N LEU A 296 -0.79 -11.78 15.83
CA LEU A 296 0.47 -11.03 15.82
C LEU A 296 0.22 -9.56 15.47
N CYS A 297 -0.42 -9.29 14.34
CA CYS A 297 -0.66 -7.93 13.87
C CYS A 297 -1.60 -7.13 14.79
N ARG A 298 -2.66 -7.75 15.33
CA ARG A 298 -3.52 -7.08 16.33
C ARG A 298 -2.79 -6.75 17.60
N SER A 299 -1.97 -7.68 18.12
CA SER A 299 -1.22 -7.45 19.34
C SER A 299 -0.16 -6.37 19.17
N ALA A 300 0.52 -6.35 18.01
CA ALA A 300 1.44 -5.28 17.66
C ALA A 300 0.73 -3.91 17.54
N LEU A 301 -0.43 -3.83 16.89
CA LEU A 301 -1.26 -2.61 16.85
C LEU A 301 -1.67 -2.15 18.26
N GLY A 302 -2.08 -3.09 19.12
CA GLY A 302 -2.43 -2.83 20.51
C GLY A 302 -1.26 -2.28 21.32
N PHE A 303 -0.07 -2.88 21.16
CA PHE A 303 1.17 -2.40 21.77
C PHE A 303 1.52 -0.97 21.33
N ILE A 304 1.45 -0.66 20.04
CA ILE A 304 1.70 0.71 19.54
C ILE A 304 0.66 1.68 20.10
N GLY A 305 -0.61 1.26 20.15
CA GLY A 305 -1.69 2.08 20.68
C GLY A 305 -1.53 2.41 22.16
N GLN A 306 -1.23 1.40 22.98
CA GLN A 306 -1.16 1.51 24.44
C GLN A 306 0.20 2.01 24.92
N ALA A 307 1.29 1.38 24.48
CA ALA A 307 2.64 1.65 24.98
C ALA A 307 3.31 2.83 24.27
N MET A 308 2.98 3.10 22.99
CA MET A 308 3.54 4.23 22.25
C MET A 308 2.57 5.41 22.10
N GLY A 309 1.33 5.31 22.61
CA GLY A 309 0.36 6.40 22.62
C GLY A 309 -0.29 6.72 21.27
N HIS A 310 -0.29 5.79 20.31
CA HIS A 310 -0.86 6.02 18.98
C HIS A 310 -2.37 5.74 18.93
N LYS A 311 -3.20 6.78 19.00
CA LYS A 311 -4.68 6.64 19.04
C LYS A 311 -5.27 5.83 17.89
N LEU A 312 -4.79 6.05 16.66
CA LEU A 312 -5.26 5.28 15.49
C LEU A 312 -4.94 3.79 15.64
N ALA A 313 -3.71 3.42 16.00
CA ALA A 313 -3.32 2.03 16.21
C ALA A 313 -4.19 1.34 17.28
N PHE A 314 -4.49 2.04 18.37
CA PHE A 314 -5.40 1.53 19.40
C PHE A 314 -6.81 1.28 18.83
N SER A 315 -7.35 2.21 18.07
CA SER A 315 -8.64 2.05 17.39
C SER A 315 -8.63 0.84 16.44
N LEU A 316 -7.61 0.71 15.59
CA LEU A 316 -7.47 -0.42 14.67
C LEU A 316 -7.35 -1.76 15.42
N SER A 317 -6.65 -1.80 16.56
CA SER A 317 -6.49 -3.03 17.35
C SER A 317 -7.80 -3.54 17.98
N THR A 318 -8.76 -2.65 18.21
CA THR A 318 -10.04 -2.95 18.89
C THR A 318 -11.20 -3.10 17.92
N GLN A 319 -11.05 -2.63 16.69
CA GLN A 319 -12.06 -2.83 15.66
C GLN A 319 -12.18 -4.31 15.30
N ALA A 320 -13.41 -4.80 15.32
CA ALA A 320 -13.72 -6.07 14.66
C ALA A 320 -13.33 -5.92 13.18
N PRO A 321 -12.67 -6.92 12.58
CA PRO A 321 -12.42 -6.90 11.15
C PRO A 321 -13.78 -6.79 10.48
N ARG A 322 -14.07 -5.63 9.89
CA ARG A 322 -15.18 -5.57 8.96
C ARG A 322 -14.71 -6.39 7.78
N LEU A 323 -15.17 -7.64 7.72
CA LEU A 323 -15.23 -8.35 6.46
C LEU A 323 -15.81 -7.34 5.47
N VAL A 324 -15.11 -7.12 4.36
CA VAL A 324 -15.75 -6.57 3.18
C VAL A 324 -17.07 -7.33 3.08
N ASN A 325 -18.20 -6.62 3.11
CA ASN A 325 -19.49 -7.23 2.84
C ASN A 325 -19.37 -7.83 1.43
N THR A 326 -18.95 -9.08 1.34
CA THR A 326 -19.32 -9.98 0.28
C THR A 326 -20.84 -9.96 0.35
N GLY A 327 -21.49 -9.27 -0.59
CA GLY A 327 -22.93 -9.07 -0.61
C GLY A 327 -23.65 -10.42 -0.56
N GLY A 328 -23.99 -10.85 0.65
CA GLY A 328 -24.75 -12.05 0.95
C GLY A 328 -26.02 -11.61 1.66
N GLY A 329 -27.04 -11.35 0.86
CA GLY A 329 -28.41 -11.03 1.25
C GLY A 329 -29.30 -11.05 0.03
#